data_AF-A0A0S8CZA6-F1
#
_entry.id   AF-A0A0S8CZA6-F1
#
_cell.length_a   1.000
_cell.length_b   1.000
_cell.length_c   1.000
_cell.angle_alpha   90.00
_cell.angle_beta   90.00
_cell.angle_gamma   90.00
#
_symmetry.space_group_name_H-M   'P 1'
#
loop_
_entity.id
_entity.type
_entity.pdbx_description
1 polymer ?
#
loop_
_entity_poly.entity_id
_entity_poly.type
_entity_poly.pdbx_seq_one_letter_code
_entity_poly.pdbx_strand_id
1 'polypeptide(L)' 'IGWQITSKTVHTIRGELMKFVSFEDQTGIYETVLFPRVYNRYCHMLNGSRPYILKGKVDEDLGAINITVHWLQPLGDVY' A
#
# COMPACT_ATOMS: atom_id res chain seq x y z
N ILE A 1 -8.83 3.53 4.96
CA ILE A 1 -7.95 3.03 6.06
C ILE A 1 -7.66 1.57 5.71
N GLY A 2 -6.56 0.94 6.15
CA GLY A 2 -6.36 -0.46 5.82
C GLY A 2 -5.44 -1.21 6.77
N TRP A 3 -5.76 -2.48 7.05
CA TRP A 3 -4.85 -3.45 7.65
C TRP A 3 -4.13 -4.22 6.56
N GLN A 4 -2.81 -4.32 6.67
CA GLN A 4 -2.02 -5.10 5.73
C GLN A 4 -2.27 -6.59 5.96
N ILE A 5 -2.63 -7.31 4.90
CA ILE A 5 -2.87 -8.76 4.91
C ILE A 5 -1.67 -9.52 4.36
N THR A 6 -1.25 -9.14 3.15
CA THR A 6 -0.09 -9.76 2.50
C THR A 6 0.65 -8.74 1.66
N SER A 7 1.91 -9.04 1.35
CA SER A 7 2.71 -8.18 0.49
C SER A 7 3.79 -8.95 -0.24
N LYS A 8 4.16 -8.45 -1.42
CA LYS A 8 5.33 -8.93 -2.18
C LYS A 8 6.18 -7.74 -2.61
N THR A 9 7.48 -7.83 -2.32
CA THR A 9 8.47 -6.91 -2.88
C THR A 9 8.92 -7.45 -4.24
N VAL A 10 8.94 -6.61 -5.26
CA VAL A 10 9.35 -6.97 -6.62
C VAL A 10 10.27 -5.90 -7.19
N HIS A 11 10.96 -6.24 -8.29
CA HIS A 11 11.76 -5.27 -9.04
C HIS A 11 10.98 -4.74 -10.24
N THR A 12 11.15 -3.45 -10.55
CA THR A 12 10.75 -2.89 -11.84
C THR A 12 11.63 -3.45 -12.96
N ILE A 13 11.26 -3.20 -14.22
CA ILE A 13 12.10 -3.53 -15.37
C ILE A 13 13.50 -2.86 -15.31
N ARG A 14 13.64 -1.77 -14.54
CA ARG A 14 14.91 -1.07 -14.31
C ARG A 14 15.66 -1.57 -13.07
N GLY A 15 15.17 -2.61 -12.40
CA GLY A 15 15.79 -3.19 -11.21
C GLY A 15 15.46 -2.48 -9.89
N GLU A 16 14.63 -1.45 -9.90
CA GLU A 16 14.27 -0.70 -8.69
C GLU A 16 13.22 -1.46 -7.86
N LEU A 17 13.34 -1.43 -6.54
CA LEU A 17 12.37 -2.11 -5.66
C LEU A 17 11.03 -1.36 -5.67
N MET A 18 9.94 -2.12 -5.77
CA MET A 18 8.57 -1.68 -5.52
C MET A 18 7.82 -2.75 -4.74
N LYS A 19 6.62 -2.45 -4.25
CA LYS A 19 5.85 -3.40 -3.43
C LYS A 19 4.39 -3.39 -3.78
N PHE A 20 3.82 -4.58 -3.93
CA PHE A 20 2.38 -4.79 -3.94
C PHE A 20 1.94 -5.20 -2.54
N VAL A 21 0.85 -4.62 -2.05
CA VAL A 21 0.31 -4.88 -0.72
C VAL A 21 -1.20 -4.97 -0.80
N SER A 22 -1.76 -6.09 -0.34
CA SER A 22 -3.19 -6.25 -0.14
C SER A 22 -3.57 -5.68 1.23
N PHE A 23 -4.54 -4.79 1.25
CA PHE A 23 -5.10 -4.22 2.47
C PHE A 23 -6.57 -4.58 2.60
N GLU A 24 -7.07 -4.61 3.83
CA GLU A 24 -8.50 -4.74 4.10
C GLU A 24 -9.02 -3.63 5.00
N ASP A 25 -10.28 -3.27 4.81
CA ASP A 25 -11.08 -2.54 5.79
C ASP A 25 -12.51 -3.09 5.87
N GLN A 26 -13.41 -2.36 6.52
CA GLN A 26 -14.82 -2.76 6.69
C GLN A 26 -15.59 -2.93 5.37
N THR A 27 -15.05 -2.43 4.25
CA THR A 27 -15.67 -2.53 2.93
C THR A 27 -15.15 -3.72 2.11
N GLY A 28 -14.01 -4.30 2.49
CA GLY A 28 -13.42 -5.46 1.81
C GLY A 28 -11.91 -5.34 1.61
N ILE A 29 -11.38 -6.23 0.77
CA ILE A 29 -9.97 -6.27 0.38
C ILE A 29 -9.77 -5.41 -0.87
N TYR A 30 -8.68 -4.64 -0.88
CA TYR A 30 -8.24 -3.87 -2.04
C TYR A 30 -6.73 -3.97 -2.20
N GLU A 31 -6.28 -3.79 -3.44
CA GLU A 31 -4.88 -3.90 -3.80
C GLU A 31 -4.21 -2.54 -3.82
N THR A 32 -2.93 -2.52 -3.48
CA THR A 32 -2.15 -1.28 -3.49
C THR A 32 -0.76 -1.51 -4.07
N VAL A 33 -0.23 -0.45 -4.68
CA VAL A 33 1.12 -0.45 -5.21
C VAL A 33 1.93 0.72 -4.67
N LEU A 34 3.13 0.41 -4.16
CA LEU A 34 4.15 1.37 -3.77
C LEU A 34 5.27 1.31 -4.82
N PHE A 35 5.21 2.22 -5.79
CA PHE A 35 6.30 2.41 -6.77
C PHE A 35 7.60 2.87 -6.10
N PRO A 36 8.77 2.76 -6.76
CA PRO A 36 10.07 2.86 -6.11
C PRO A 36 10.27 4.07 -5.20
N ARG A 37 9.84 5.26 -5.64
CA ARG A 37 9.93 6.47 -4.82
C ARG A 37 9.16 6.36 -3.50
N VAL A 38 7.97 5.78 -3.55
CA VAL A 38 7.06 5.61 -2.40
C VAL A 38 7.52 4.43 -1.56
N TYR A 39 7.97 3.34 -2.19
CA TYR A 39 8.60 2.22 -1.53
C TYR A 39 9.77 2.68 -0.66
N ASN A 40 10.75 3.36 -1.23
CA ASN A 40 11.95 3.81 -0.50
C ASN A 40 11.62 4.72 0.69
N ARG A 41 10.55 5.51 0.58
CA ARG A 41 10.13 6.43 1.65
C ARG A 41 9.36 5.74 2.78
N TYR A 42 8.57 4.73 2.48
CA TYR A 42 7.51 4.29 3.39
C TYR A 42 7.53 2.79 3.69
N CYS A 43 8.28 1.97 2.95
CA CYS A 43 8.23 0.51 3.09
C CYS A 43 8.66 0.03 4.48
N HIS A 44 9.54 0.76 5.16
CA HIS A 44 10.00 0.46 6.51
C HIS A 44 8.92 0.69 7.58
N MET A 45 7.86 1.44 7.26
CA MET A 45 6.77 1.74 8.19
C MET A 45 5.73 0.61 8.19
N LEU A 46 5.67 -0.18 7.11
CA LEU A 46 4.75 -1.29 6.91
C LEU A 46 5.13 -2.49 7.78
N ASN A 47 4.45 -2.60 8.91
CA ASN A 47 4.34 -3.81 9.71
C ASN A 47 2.86 -4.28 9.71
N GLY A 48 2.62 -5.57 9.54
CA GLY A 48 1.27 -6.15 9.43
C GLY A 48 0.44 -6.11 10.72
N SER A 49 0.93 -5.45 11.77
CA SER A 49 0.35 -5.50 13.12
C SER A 49 -0.54 -4.31 13.46
N ARG A 50 -0.75 -3.37 12.53
CA ARG A 50 -1.56 -2.15 12.77
C ARG A 50 -2.22 -1.61 11.51
N PRO A 51 -3.29 -0.79 11.65
CA PRO A 51 -3.92 -0.10 10.53
C PRO A 51 -3.08 1.06 9.99
N TYR A 52 -3.34 1.43 8.73
CA TYR A 52 -2.72 2.55 8.02
C TYR A 52 -3.76 3.48 7.40
N ILE A 53 -3.40 4.76 7.29
CA ILE A 53 -4.05 5.71 6.38
C ILE A 53 -3.26 5.74 5.09
N LEU A 54 -3.93 5.43 3.99
CA LEU A 54 -3.38 5.41 2.65
C LEU A 54 -3.98 6.56 1.85
N LYS A 55 -3.14 7.27 1.09
CA LYS A 55 -3.58 8.27 0.11
C LYS A 55 -2.91 7.97 -1.22
N GLY A 56 -3.71 7.98 -2.28
CA GLY A 56 -3.24 7.57 -3.59
C GLY A 56 -4.26 7.81 -4.68
N LYS A 57 -3.88 7.48 -5.91
CA LYS A 57 -4.82 7.42 -7.03
C LYS A 57 -5.55 6.07 -6.97
N VAL A 58 -6.87 6.12 -6.99
CA VAL A 58 -7.72 4.94 -7.11
C VAL A 58 -7.94 4.63 -8.58
N ASP A 59 -7.86 3.36 -8.91
CA ASP A 59 -8.19 2.78 -10.21
C ASP A 59 -9.06 1.54 -9.97
N GLU A 60 -9.94 1.22 -10.92
CA GLU A 60 -10.78 0.04 -10.87
C GLU A 60 -10.58 -0.74 -12.17
N ASP A 61 -10.04 -1.95 -12.03
CA ASP A 61 -9.80 -2.84 -13.17
C ASP A 61 -10.48 -4.17 -12.90
N LEU A 62 -11.38 -4.57 -13.80
CA LEU A 62 -12.17 -5.81 -13.71
C LEU A 62 -12.87 -5.99 -12.34
N GLY A 63 -13.35 -4.90 -11.73
CA GLY A 63 -14.03 -4.90 -10.44
C GLY A 63 -13.10 -5.01 -9.22
N ALA A 64 -11.78 -5.00 -9.42
CA ALA A 64 -10.81 -4.90 -8.34
C ALA A 64 -10.35 -3.45 -8.15
N ILE A 65 -10.47 -2.95 -6.91
CA ILE A 65 -9.95 -1.65 -6.54
C ILE A 65 -8.43 -1.75 -6.38
N ASN A 66 -7.71 -0.91 -7.14
CA ASN A 66 -6.26 -0.74 -7.02
C ASN A 66 -5.94 0.69 -6.60
N ILE A 67 -5.05 0.86 -5.61
CA ILE A 67 -4.59 2.17 -5.17
C ILE A 67 -3.10 2.31 -5.48
N THR A 68 -2.77 3.24 -6.36
CA THR A 68 -1.40 3.74 -6.49
C THR A 68 -1.09 4.67 -5.33
N VAL A 69 -0.38 4.16 -4.32
CA VAL A 69 -0.10 4.88 -3.08
C VAL A 69 0.89 6.01 -3.34
N HIS A 70 0.58 7.20 -2.86
CA HIS A 70 1.48 8.35 -2.86
C HIS A 70 1.96 8.71 -1.45
N TRP A 71 1.19 8.33 -0.43
CA TRP A 71 1.48 8.60 0.97
C TRP A 71 0.82 7.54 1.88
N LEU A 72 1.51 7.25 2.98
CA LEU A 72 1.20 6.20 3.95
C LEU A 72 1.56 6.71 5.35
N GLN A 73 0.73 6.42 6.35
CA GLN A 73 1.15 6.46 7.75
C GLN A 73 0.38 5.42 8.60
N PRO A 74 0.93 4.94 9.71
CA PRO A 74 0.17 4.20 10.71
C PRO A 74 -0.99 5.05 11.25
N LEU A 75 -2.14 4.41 11.45
CA LEU A 75 -3.25 5.03 12.13
C LEU A 75 -2.95 5.05 13.64
N GLY A 76 -2.99 6.24 14.25
CA GLY A 76 -2.64 6.45 15.66
C GLY A 76 -1.39 7.32 15.87
N ASP A 77 -0.58 7.56 14.84
CA ASP A 77 0.49 8.56 14.86
C ASP A 77 -0.05 9.98 14.53
N VAL A 78 -1.35 10.19 14.73
CA VAL A 78 -2.04 11.47 14.56
C VAL A 78 -2.02 12.17 15.92
N TYR A 79 -1.27 13.27 16.03
CA TYR A 79 -1.25 14.14 17.21
C TYR A 79 -2.65 14.63 17.60
#